data_AF-A0A975RBV9-F1
#
_entry.id   AF-A0A975RBV9-F1
#
_cell.length_a   1.000
_cell.length_b   1.000
_cell.length_c   1.000
_cell.angle_alpha   90.00
_cell.angle_beta   90.00
_cell.angle_gamma   90.00
#
_symmetry.space_group_name_H-M   'P 1'
#
loop_
_entity.id
_entity.type
_entity.pdbx_description
1 polymer ?
#
loop_
_entity_poly.entity_id
_entity_poly.type
_entity_poly.pdbx_seq_one_letter_code
_entity_poly.pdbx_strand_id
1 'polypeptide(L)'
;MPPSSDRFSKPAPKSLRGKTGRKRGKQPGAPGASLSLVDGPDHVVEHVPSSCGDCGTGLRHCDKVGVTRRQVVDLPEVRPSVTALAAYLLT
;
A
#
# COMPACT_ATOMS: atom_id res chain seq x y z
N MET A 1 9.02 11.02 40.07
CA MET A 1 9.79 10.34 38.99
C MET A 1 8.82 9.88 37.92
N PRO A 2 9.10 10.09 36.62
CA PRO A 2 8.16 9.74 35.56
C PRO A 2 8.16 8.22 35.28
N PRO A 3 6.99 7.60 35.01
CA PRO A 3 6.85 6.17 34.77
C PRO A 3 7.57 5.68 33.50
N SER A 4 8.05 6.59 32.65
CA SER A 4 8.81 6.30 31.42
C SER A 4 10.33 6.13 31.64
N SER A 5 10.79 6.08 32.89
CA SER A 5 12.22 5.94 33.19
C SER A 5 12.68 4.47 33.05
N ASP A 6 13.34 4.12 31.94
CA ASP A 6 13.98 2.81 31.71
C ASP A 6 15.31 2.71 32.49
N ARG A 7 15.24 2.87 33.83
CA ARG A 7 16.41 2.94 34.74
C ARG A 7 17.02 1.59 35.11
N PHE A 8 16.41 0.50 34.67
CA PHE A 8 16.96 -0.84 34.83
C PHE A 8 17.62 -1.25 33.52
N SER A 9 18.93 -1.47 33.55
CA SER A 9 19.69 -2.03 32.43
C SER A 9 19.18 -3.44 32.12
N LYS A 10 18.14 -3.54 31.29
CA LYS A 10 17.67 -4.81 30.76
C LYS A 10 18.78 -5.39 29.87
N PRO A 11 19.14 -6.68 30.01
CA PRO A 11 20.07 -7.30 29.09
C PRO A 11 19.51 -7.24 27.67
N ALA A 12 20.39 -7.11 26.68
CA ALA A 12 19.99 -7.06 25.28
C ALA A 12 19.10 -8.27 24.94
N PRO A 13 17.94 -8.08 24.29
CA PRO A 13 17.02 -9.17 23.99
C PRO A 13 17.72 -10.21 23.10
N LYS A 14 17.76 -11.46 23.55
CA LYS A 14 18.25 -12.60 22.76
C LYS A 14 17.10 -13.21 21.98
N SER A 15 17.33 -13.46 20.68
CA SER A 15 16.39 -14.17 19.83
C SER A 15 16.27 -15.64 20.25
N LEU A 16 15.06 -16.11 20.54
CA LEU A 16 14.75 -17.53 20.76
C LEU A 16 14.61 -18.34 19.45
N ARG A 17 14.60 -17.67 18.29
CA ARG A 17 14.44 -18.32 16.99
C ARG A 17 15.61 -19.25 16.67
N GLY A 18 15.31 -20.48 16.25
CA GLY A 18 16.29 -21.42 15.70
C GLY A 18 17.02 -20.84 14.47
N LYS A 19 18.32 -21.13 14.34
CA LYS A 19 19.11 -20.71 13.17
C LYS A 19 18.69 -21.55 11.97
N THR A 20 18.12 -20.89 10.95
CA THR A 20 17.65 -21.56 9.72
C THR A 20 18.64 -21.44 8.56
N GLY A 21 19.81 -20.82 8.74
CA GLY A 21 20.78 -20.51 7.67
C GLY A 21 20.31 -19.48 6.63
N ARG A 22 19.00 -19.27 6.50
CA ARG A 22 18.39 -18.28 5.59
C ARG A 22 18.67 -16.85 6.02
N LYS A 23 19.04 -16.00 5.06
CA LYS A 23 19.14 -14.54 5.24
C LYS A 23 17.75 -13.96 5.59
N ARG A 24 17.73 -12.91 6.40
CA ARG A 24 16.51 -12.12 6.65
C ARG A 24 16.07 -11.46 5.33
N GLY A 25 14.76 -11.42 5.07
CA GLY A 25 14.18 -10.82 3.86
C GLY A 25 13.84 -11.82 2.75
N LYS A 26 13.47 -11.28 1.57
CA LYS A 26 13.11 -12.06 0.38
C LYS A 26 14.28 -12.96 -0.02
N GLN A 27 14.00 -14.23 -0.27
CA GLN A 27 15.03 -15.16 -0.72
C GLN A 27 15.40 -14.88 -2.19
N PRO A 28 16.70 -14.89 -2.55
CA PRO A 28 17.14 -14.81 -3.94
C PRO A 28 16.52 -15.92 -4.79
N GLY A 29 16.21 -15.62 -6.06
CA GLY A 29 15.67 -16.59 -7.03
C GLY A 29 14.15 -16.69 -7.12
N ALA A 30 13.40 -16.13 -6.16
CA ALA A 30 11.95 -16.00 -6.31
C ALA A 30 11.61 -14.80 -7.21
N PRO A 31 10.82 -14.97 -8.30
CA PRO A 31 10.40 -13.85 -9.13
C PRO A 31 9.66 -12.80 -8.28
N GLY A 32 9.80 -11.53 -8.64
CA GLY A 32 8.91 -10.50 -8.09
C GLY A 32 7.52 -10.67 -8.70
N ALA A 33 6.48 -10.53 -7.89
CA ALA A 33 5.12 -10.29 -8.38
C ALA A 33 4.84 -8.80 -8.18
N SER A 34 5.14 -7.98 -9.20
CA SER A 34 4.69 -6.59 -9.23
C SER A 34 3.31 -6.52 -9.86
N LEU A 35 2.44 -5.63 -9.37
CA LEU A 35 1.19 -5.33 -10.04
C LEU A 35 1.50 -4.63 -11.37
N SER A 36 1.09 -5.26 -12.46
CA SER A 36 1.15 -4.66 -13.80
C SER A 36 0.07 -3.59 -13.95
N LEU A 37 0.35 -2.59 -14.80
CA LEU A 37 -0.68 -1.67 -15.25
C LEU A 37 -1.72 -2.43 -16.08
N VAL A 38 -2.98 -2.09 -15.90
CA VAL A 38 -4.10 -2.60 -16.71
C VAL A 38 -4.27 -1.70 -17.94
N ASP A 39 -4.61 -2.30 -19.08
CA ASP A 39 -4.79 -1.59 -20.35
C ASP A 39 -6.08 -0.78 -20.39
N GLY A 40 -7.16 -1.28 -19.77
CA GLY A 40 -8.46 -0.61 -19.66
C GLY A 40 -8.86 -0.34 -18.21
N PRO A 41 -8.39 0.75 -17.58
CA PRO A 41 -8.85 1.14 -16.24
C PRO A 41 -10.29 1.68 -16.28
N ASP A 42 -11.06 1.49 -15.20
CA ASP A 42 -12.44 1.98 -15.09
C ASP A 42 -12.52 3.52 -15.17
N HIS A 43 -11.49 4.20 -14.65
CA HIS A 43 -11.39 5.66 -14.63
C HIS A 43 -9.98 6.13 -14.99
N VAL A 44 -9.89 7.21 -15.77
CA VAL A 44 -8.62 7.90 -16.10
C VAL A 44 -8.70 9.34 -15.63
N VAL A 45 -7.77 9.74 -14.76
CA VAL A 45 -7.63 11.12 -14.29
C VAL A 45 -6.32 11.68 -14.85
N GLU A 46 -6.41 12.78 -15.59
CA GLU A 46 -5.24 13.45 -16.12
C GLU A 46 -4.67 14.46 -15.11
N HIS A 47 -3.39 14.29 -14.75
CA HIS A 47 -2.68 15.21 -13.88
C HIS A 47 -1.71 16.08 -14.71
N VAL A 48 -2.18 17.26 -15.10
CA VAL A 48 -1.33 18.27 -15.77
C VAL A 48 -0.86 19.30 -14.74
N PRO A 49 0.45 19.47 -14.54
CA PRO A 49 0.96 20.51 -13.66
C PRO A 49 0.56 21.90 -14.21
N SER A 50 0.16 22.81 -13.32
CA SER A 50 -0.21 24.16 -13.72
C SER A 50 0.99 24.98 -14.21
N SER A 51 2.18 24.70 -13.67
CA SER A 51 3.39 25.47 -13.87
C SER A 51 4.64 24.57 -13.79
N CYS A 52 5.73 25.02 -14.39
CA CYS A 52 7.03 24.38 -14.29
C CYS A 52 7.54 24.42 -12.84
N GLY A 53 8.06 23.28 -12.35
CA GLY A 53 8.66 23.19 -11.02
C GLY A 53 9.96 23.99 -10.86
N ASP A 54 10.65 24.28 -11.96
CA ASP A 54 11.93 24.98 -11.94
C ASP A 54 11.79 26.49 -12.13
N CYS A 55 11.03 26.93 -13.15
CA CYS A 55 10.92 28.36 -13.50
C CYS A 55 9.55 28.99 -13.23
N GLY A 56 8.54 28.19 -12.86
CA GLY A 56 7.19 28.69 -12.55
C GLY A 56 6.32 29.09 -13.75
N THR A 57 6.83 29.02 -14.98
CA THR A 57 6.04 29.29 -16.20
C THR A 57 4.83 28.36 -16.29
N GLY A 58 3.67 28.91 -16.67
CA GLY A 58 2.44 28.14 -16.83
C GLY A 58 2.54 27.09 -17.93
N LEU A 59 2.08 25.87 -17.66
CA LEU A 59 2.17 24.72 -18.57
C LEU A 59 0.85 24.29 -19.20
N ARG A 60 -0.25 25.00 -18.88
CA ARG A 60 -1.62 24.62 -19.33
C ARG A 60 -1.78 24.53 -20.86
N HIS A 61 -0.98 25.27 -21.62
CA HIS A 61 -1.04 25.32 -23.08
C HIS A 61 0.27 24.89 -23.75
N CYS A 62 1.17 24.25 -23.01
CA CYS A 62 2.41 23.72 -23.56
C CYS A 62 2.18 22.31 -24.14
N ASP A 63 2.95 21.97 -25.17
CA ASP A 63 2.95 20.62 -25.72
C ASP A 63 3.48 19.60 -24.69
N LYS A 64 2.85 18.43 -24.65
CA LYS A 64 3.26 17.34 -23.76
C LYS A 64 4.48 16.65 -24.36
N VAL A 65 5.61 16.71 -23.64
CA VAL A 65 6.87 16.10 -24.08
C VAL A 65 7.01 14.64 -23.61
N GLY A 66 6.21 14.22 -22.62
CA GLY A 66 6.22 12.86 -22.11
C GLY A 66 5.05 12.58 -21.16
N VAL A 67 4.79 11.30 -20.91
CA VAL A 67 3.72 10.85 -20.00
C VAL A 67 4.29 9.86 -19.01
N THR A 68 4.03 10.08 -17.73
CA THR A 68 4.26 9.09 -16.67
C THR A 68 2.92 8.54 -16.20
N ARG A 69 2.78 7.21 -16.13
CA ARG A 69 1.55 6.55 -15.68
C ARG A 69 1.70 6.00 -14.27
N ARG A 70 0.63 6.10 -13.48
CA ARG A 70 0.46 5.43 -12.18
C ARG A 70 -0.94 4.85 -12.13
N GLN A 71 -1.09 3.73 -11.42
CA GLN A 71 -2.39 3.08 -11.22
C GLN A 71 -2.61 2.91 -9.72
N VAL A 72 -3.82 3.25 -9.28
CA VAL A 72 -4.34 2.95 -7.96
C VAL A 72 -5.44 1.92 -8.13
N VAL A 73 -5.45 0.89 -7.30
CA VAL A 73 -6.49 -0.14 -7.29
C VAL A 73 -7.22 0.01 -5.97
N ASP A 74 -8.40 0.62 -6.02
CA ASP A 74 -9.29 0.81 -4.88
C ASP A 74 -10.55 -0.03 -5.05
N LEU A 75 -11.15 -0.42 -3.92
CA LEU A 75 -12.48 -1.03 -3.90
C LEU A 75 -13.53 0.09 -3.84
N PRO A 76 -14.66 -0.04 -4.56
CA PRO A 76 -15.79 0.86 -4.34
C PRO A 76 -16.29 0.74 -2.90
N GLU A 77 -17.16 1.65 -2.47
CA GLU A 77 -17.74 1.62 -1.12
C GLU A 77 -18.32 0.22 -0.80
N VAL A 78 -17.70 -0.48 0.14
CA VAL A 78 -18.12 -1.83 0.55
C VAL A 78 -19.13 -1.71 1.70
N ARG A 79 -20.35 -2.20 1.49
CA ARG A 79 -21.41 -2.24 2.51
C ARG A 79 -21.62 -3.67 3.03
N PRO A 80 -21.89 -3.86 4.34
CA PRO A 80 -22.17 -5.18 4.88
C PRO A 80 -23.51 -5.70 4.38
N SER A 81 -23.58 -6.99 4.02
CA SER A 81 -24.84 -7.72 3.86
C SER A 81 -25.17 -8.44 5.17
N VAL A 82 -26.42 -8.34 5.60
CA VAL A 82 -26.91 -9.01 6.81
C VAL A 82 -28.01 -9.98 6.40
N THR A 83 -27.82 -11.26 6.73
CA THR A 83 -28.83 -12.30 6.50
C THR A 83 -29.31 -12.81 7.85
N ALA A 84 -30.60 -12.62 8.15
CA ALA A 84 -31.24 -13.25 9.30
C ALA A 84 -31.72 -14.66 8.91
N LEU A 85 -31.43 -15.64 9.74
CA LEU A 85 -31.91 -17.01 9.58
C LEU A 85 -32.94 -17.31 10.68
N ALA A 86 -34.11 -17.79 10.28
CA ALA A 86 -35.14 -18.27 11.19
C ALA A 86 -35.24 -19.79 11.09
N ALA A 87 -35.29 -20.46 12.25
CA ALA A 87 -35.61 -21.87 12.36
C ALA A 87 -36.97 -22.00 13.04
N TYR A 88 -37.86 -22.80 12.45
CA TYR A 88 -39.18 -23.09 12.99
C TYR A 88 -39.15 -24.38 13.79
N LEU A 89 -39.78 -24.38 14.97
CA LEU A 89 -39.99 -25.60 15.76
C LEU A 89 -41.33 -26.22 15.36
N LEU A 90 -41.33 -27.53 15.09
CA LEU A 90 -42.53 -28.32 14.84
C LEU A 90 -42.94 -29.02 16.15
N THR A 91 -44.23 -29.08 16.43
CA THR A 91 -44.83 -29.75 17.59
C THR A 91 -45.30 -31.16 17.26
#